data_AF-A0A367M331-F1
#
_entry.id   AF-A0A367M331-F1
#
_cell.length_a   1.000
_cell.length_b   1.000
_cell.length_c   1.000
_cell.angle_alpha   90.00
_cell.angle_beta   90.00
_cell.angle_gamma   90.00
#
_symmetry.space_group_name_H-M   'P 1'
#
loop_
_entity.id
_entity.type
_entity.pdbx_description
1 polymer ?
#
loop_
_entity_poly.entity_id
_entity_poly.type
_entity_poly.pdbx_seq_one_letter_code
_entity_poly.pdbx_strand_id
1 'polypeptide(L)' 'MSLPSPWRADFPAFSAFAAEGLTYLDSAATAQKPQAVLDALNGYYLGGAANV' A
#
# COMPACT_ATOMS: atom_id res chain seq x y z
N MET A 1 13.91 16.89 -14.21
CA MET A 1 14.50 15.92 -13.27
C MET A 1 13.39 15.11 -12.65
N SER A 2 13.45 13.78 -12.72
CA SER A 2 12.56 12.92 -11.94
C SER A 2 12.96 13.02 -10.46
N LEU A 3 12.00 13.25 -9.58
CA LEU A 3 12.21 13.18 -8.13
C LEU A 3 11.89 11.75 -7.69
N PRO A 4 12.90 10.89 -7.44
CA PRO A 4 12.64 9.55 -6.93
C PRO A 4 12.05 9.66 -5.53
N SER A 5 10.85 9.11 -5.33
CA SER A 5 10.24 9.02 -4.00
C SER A 5 10.95 7.92 -3.20
N PRO A 6 11.47 8.21 -1.99
CA PRO A 6 12.13 7.20 -1.15
C PRO A 6 11.15 6.12 -0.66
N TRP A 7 9.85 6.40 -0.65
CA TRP A 7 8.81 5.51 -0.14
C TRP A 7 8.12 4.70 -1.22
N ARG A 8 8.48 4.85 -2.51
CA ARG A 8 7.74 4.19 -3.60
C ARG A 8 7.70 2.66 -3.46
N ALA A 9 8.78 2.07 -2.93
CA ALA A 9 8.87 0.64 -2.71
C ALA A 9 7.94 0.13 -1.58
N ASP A 10 7.49 1.01 -0.68
CA ASP A 10 6.62 0.63 0.44
C ASP A 10 5.19 0.30 -0.03
N PHE A 11 4.82 0.67 -1.26
CA PHE A 11 3.47 0.50 -1.81
C PHE A 11 3.46 -0.63 -2.85
N PRO A 12 3.15 -1.88 -2.46
CA PRO A 12 3.26 -3.03 -3.36
C PRO A 12 2.35 -2.95 -4.59
N ALA A 13 1.21 -2.25 -4.51
CA ALA A 13 0.30 -2.08 -5.64
C ALA A 13 0.97 -1.43 -6.87
N PHE A 14 1.99 -0.59 -6.68
CA PHE A 14 2.67 0.07 -7.80
C PHE A 14 3.49 -0.89 -8.67
N SER A 15 3.96 -2.02 -8.15
CA SER A 15 4.65 -3.02 -8.97
C SER A 15 3.66 -3.73 -9.91
N ALA A 16 2.46 -4.03 -9.43
CA ALA A 16 1.37 -4.58 -10.24
C ALA A 16 0.95 -3.60 -11.35
N PHE A 17 0.71 -2.33 -11.01
CA PHE A 17 0.38 -1.31 -12.02
C PHE A 17 1.48 -1.13 -13.05
N ALA A 18 2.75 -1.14 -12.64
CA ALA A 18 3.88 -1.04 -13.57
C ALA A 18 3.95 -2.23 -14.53
N ALA A 19 3.66 -3.45 -14.06
CA ALA A 19 3.59 -4.64 -14.90
C ALA A 19 2.47 -4.55 -15.96
N GLU A 20 1.41 -3.81 -15.66
CA GLU A 20 0.28 -3.54 -16.57
C GLU A 20 0.45 -2.24 -17.38
N GLY A 21 1.56 -1.50 -17.21
CA GLY A 21 1.77 -0.21 -17.87
C GLY A 21 0.86 0.92 -17.37
N LEU A 22 0.24 0.76 -16.20
CA LEU A 22 -0.69 1.72 -15.61
C LEU A 22 0.05 2.74 -14.73
N THR A 23 -0.39 4.00 -14.82
CA THR A 23 0.02 5.06 -13.90
C THR A 23 -1.16 5.49 -13.04
N TYR A 24 -1.04 5.30 -11.73
CA TYR A 24 -2.09 5.64 -10.78
C TYR A 24 -2.06 7.14 -10.44
N LEU A 25 -3.05 7.91 -10.92
CA LEU A 25 -3.14 9.36 -10.77
C LEU A 25 -4.45 9.82 -10.11
N ASP A 26 -5.02 9.01 -9.21
CA ASP A 26 -6.30 9.31 -8.54
C ASP A 26 -6.24 9.15 -7.02
N SER A 27 -5.11 9.57 -6.43
CA SER A 27 -4.92 9.53 -4.97
C SER A 27 -5.93 10.38 -4.19
N ALA A 28 -6.57 11.35 -4.85
CA ALA A 28 -7.61 12.18 -4.25
C ALA A 28 -8.90 11.40 -3.98
N ALA A 29 -9.28 10.47 -4.88
CA ALA A 29 -10.39 9.58 -4.63
C ALA A 29 -10.04 8.49 -3.60
N THR A 30 -8.84 7.90 -3.69
CA THR A 30 -8.34 6.97 -2.67
C THR A 30 -6.82 6.81 -2.72
N ALA A 31 -6.16 6.73 -1.57
CA ALA A 31 -4.72 6.51 -1.52
C ALA A 31 -4.38 5.01 -1.44
N GLN A 32 -3.34 4.59 -2.17
CA GLN A 32 -2.72 3.27 -2.03
C GLN A 32 -2.18 3.07 -0.61
N LYS A 33 -2.10 1.81 -0.16
CA LYS A 33 -1.66 1.47 1.20
C LYS A 33 -0.22 0.98 1.20
N PRO A 34 0.64 1.49 2.10
CA PRO A 34 1.98 0.94 2.26
C PRO A 34 1.93 -0.40 3.00
N GLN A 35 2.98 -1.21 2.88
CA GLN A 35 3.09 -2.54 3.48
C GLN A 35 2.87 -2.51 5.00
N ALA A 36 3.40 -1.52 5.71
CA ALA A 36 3.21 -1.38 7.16
C ALA A 36 1.73 -1.30 7.59
N VAL A 37 0.85 -0.69 6.78
CA VAL A 37 -0.59 -0.64 7.06
C VAL A 37 -1.25 -2.00 6.80
N LEU A 38 -0.83 -2.69 5.74
CA LEU A 38 -1.30 -4.04 5.43
C LEU A 38 -0.89 -5.02 6.53
N ASP A 39 0.35 -4.93 7.01
CA ASP A 39 0.88 -5.76 8.08
C ASP A 39 0.13 -5.55 9.40
N ALA A 40 -0.17 -4.29 9.75
CA ALA A 40 -0.96 -3.98 10.93
C ALA A 40 -2.39 -4.55 10.85
N LEU A 41 -3.05 -4.41 9.69
CA LEU A 41 -4.39 -4.95 9.46
C LEU A 41 -4.38 -6.48 9.52
N ASN A 42 -3.40 -7.11 8.88
CA ASN A 42 -3.23 -8.56 8.90
C ASN A 42 -2.93 -9.06 10.32
N GLY A 43 -2.07 -8.37 11.07
CA GLY A 43 -1.77 -8.67 12.47
C GLY A 43 -3.01 -8.59 13.36
N TYR A 44 -3.89 -7.61 13.14
CA TYR A 44 -5.16 -7.53 13.84
C TYR A 44 -6.07 -8.73 13.53
N TYR A 45 -6.24 -9.08 12.25
CA TYR A 45 -7.13 -10.18 11.86
C TYR A 45 -6.59 -11.58 12.17
N LEU A 46 -5.27 -11.75 12.16
CA LEU A 46 -4.62 -13.01 12.55
C LEU A 46 -4.44 -13.13 14.08
N GLY A 47 -4.57 -12.02 14.81
CA GLY A 47 -4.58 -12.00 16.25
C GLY A 47 -5.86 -12.58 16.83
N GLY A 48 -5.82 -12.95 18.11
CA GLY A 48 -7.03 -13.31 18.85
C GLY A 48 -7.86 -12.06 19.16
N ALA A 49 -9.14 -12.08 18.83
CA ALA A 49 -10.10 -11.09 19.34
C ALA A 49 -10.50 -11.50 20.77
N ALA A 50 -9.91 -10.86 21.78
CA ALA A 50 -10.37 -10.99 23.15
C ALA A 50 -11.50 -9.98 23.39
N ASN A 51 -12.74 -10.48 23.42
CA ASN A 51 -13.88 -9.75 23.93
C ASN A 51 -13.95 -9.93 25.46
N VAL A 52 -13.13 -9.18 26.21
CA VAL A 52 -13.39 -9.02 27.65
C VAL A 52 -14.47 -7.97 27.87
#